data_AF-A0A3P3XLN8-F1
#
_entry.id   AF-A0A3P3XLN8-F1
#
_cell.length_a   1.000
_cell.length_b   1.000
_cell.length_c   1.000
_cell.angle_alpha   90.00
_cell.angle_beta   90.00
_cell.angle_gamma   90.00
#
_symmetry.space_group_name_H-M   'P 1'
#
loop_
_entity.id
_entity.type
_entity.pdbx_description
1 polymer ?
#
loop_
_entity_poly.entity_id
_entity_poly.type
_entity_poly.pdbx_seq_one_letter_code
_entity_poly.pdbx_strand_id
1 'polypeptide(L)'
;MTALLVGIGLIIISVLMVLPGVLGWWNDVLAFLRGAIPVFAVLIGALAVFIGIADIKDKIEEKKEEEKSKNAENEQETKEEKKD
;
A
#
# COMPACT_ATOMS: atom_id res chain seq x y z
N MET A 1 -13.66 -33.38 2.65
CA MET A 1 -13.82 -32.81 4.01
C MET A 1 -12.56 -32.95 4.87
N THR A 2 -11.79 -34.02 4.71
CA THR A 2 -10.51 -34.25 5.42
C THR A 2 -9.49 -33.12 5.24
N ALA A 3 -9.31 -32.57 4.05
CA ALA A 3 -8.36 -31.48 3.79
C ALA A 3 -8.69 -30.18 4.55
N LEU A 4 -9.97 -29.81 4.66
CA LEU A 4 -10.40 -28.64 5.43
C LEU A 4 -10.20 -28.86 6.93
N LEU A 5 -10.49 -30.06 7.42
CA LEU A 5 -10.31 -30.41 8.83
C LEU A 5 -8.84 -30.44 9.23
N VAL A 6 -7.97 -30.96 8.35
CA VAL A 6 -6.51 -30.93 8.52
C VAL A 6 -5.99 -29.50 8.47
N GLY A 7 -6.46 -28.69 7.52
CA GLY A 7 -6.09 -27.27 7.43
C GLY A 7 -6.44 -26.50 8.70
N ILE A 8 -7.66 -26.67 9.21
CA ILE A 8 -8.12 -26.03 10.45
C ILE A 8 -7.31 -26.55 11.65
N GLY A 9 -7.04 -27.86 11.72
CA GLY A 9 -6.20 -28.45 12.76
C GLY A 9 -4.78 -27.87 12.77
N LEU A 10 -4.16 -27.69 11.61
CA LEU A 10 -2.85 -27.07 11.48
C LEU A 10 -2.85 -25.59 11.89
N ILE A 11 -3.92 -24.84 11.59
CA ILE A 11 -4.04 -23.44 12.03
C ILE A 11 -4.12 -23.36 13.55
N ILE A 12 -4.94 -24.21 14.18
CA ILE A 12 -5.07 -24.25 15.65
C ILE A 12 -3.74 -24.62 16.30
N ILE A 13 -3.06 -25.63 15.78
CA ILE A 13 -1.72 -26.02 16.24
C ILE A 13 -0.75 -24.86 16.03
N SER A 14 -0.76 -24.17 14.89
CA SER A 14 0.10 -23.02 14.63
C SER A 14 -0.16 -21.85 15.60
N VAL A 15 -1.41 -21.62 16.01
CA VAL A 15 -1.75 -20.56 16.97
C VAL A 15 -1.35 -20.94 18.40
N LEU A 16 -1.62 -22.17 18.82
CA LEU A 16 -1.14 -22.70 20.10
C LEU A 16 0.38 -22.77 20.15
N MET A 17 0.99 -23.00 18.98
CA MET A 17 2.41 -22.96 18.80
C MET A 17 2.90 -21.54 19.06
N VAL A 18 2.31 -20.53 18.44
CA VAL A 18 2.67 -19.14 18.70
C VAL A 18 2.34 -18.67 20.14
N LEU A 19 1.54 -19.33 20.98
CA LEU A 19 1.21 -18.80 22.32
C LEU A 19 2.37 -18.89 23.34
N PRO A 20 2.68 -17.81 24.10
CA PRO A 20 3.68 -17.84 25.16
C PRO A 20 3.17 -18.65 26.36
N GLY A 21 3.60 -19.91 26.47
CA GLY A 21 3.35 -20.71 27.68
C GLY A 21 3.46 -22.22 27.51
N VAL A 22 3.31 -22.76 26.30
CA VAL A 22 3.22 -24.24 26.13
C VAL A 22 4.57 -24.90 25.88
N LEU A 23 5.47 -24.27 25.10
CA LEU A 23 6.70 -24.93 24.62
C LEU A 23 7.98 -24.07 24.67
N GLY A 24 7.93 -22.85 25.23
CA GLY A 24 9.13 -22.03 25.46
C GLY A 24 9.82 -21.43 24.22
N TRP A 25 9.44 -21.81 22.99
CA TRP A 25 10.00 -21.27 21.73
C TRP A 25 9.55 -19.84 21.40
N TRP A 26 8.81 -19.15 22.28
CA TRP A 26 8.21 -17.84 21.97
C TRP A 26 9.31 -16.84 21.59
N ASN A 27 10.47 -16.98 22.22
CA ASN A 27 11.67 -16.21 21.88
C ASN A 27 12.18 -16.50 20.46
N ASP A 28 12.18 -17.74 19.99
CA ASP A 28 12.58 -18.10 18.62
C ASP A 28 11.58 -17.55 17.58
N VAL A 29 10.29 -17.61 17.89
CA VAL A 29 9.23 -17.02 17.04
C VAL A 29 9.40 -15.50 16.96
N LEU A 30 9.67 -14.82 18.08
CA LEU A 30 9.96 -13.39 18.12
C LEU A 30 11.25 -13.05 17.37
N ALA A 31 12.29 -13.86 17.48
CA ALA A 31 13.54 -13.66 16.75
C ALA A 31 13.33 -13.79 15.23
N PHE A 32 12.56 -14.80 14.80
CA PHE A 32 12.18 -14.98 13.40
C PHE A 32 11.33 -13.81 12.90
N LEU A 33 10.30 -13.40 13.64
CA LEU A 33 9.44 -12.29 13.26
C LEU A 33 10.22 -10.98 13.19
N ARG A 34 11.14 -10.74 14.14
CA ARG A 34 12.02 -9.57 14.17
C ARG A 34 13.02 -9.55 13.01
N GLY A 35 13.40 -10.72 12.49
CA GLY A 35 14.18 -10.85 11.25
C GLY A 35 13.34 -10.74 9.97
N ALA A 36 12.09 -11.19 10.00
CA ALA A 36 11.18 -11.13 8.86
C ALA A 36 10.63 -9.72 8.61
N ILE A 37 10.30 -8.97 9.68
CA ILE A 37 9.79 -7.59 9.61
C ILE A 37 10.67 -6.68 8.73
N PRO A 38 11.99 -6.57 8.92
CA PRO A 38 12.82 -5.69 8.10
C PRO A 38 12.85 -6.13 6.63
N VAL A 39 12.82 -7.43 6.34
CA VAL A 39 12.77 -7.94 4.95
C VAL A 39 11.46 -7.53 4.28
N PHE A 40 10.32 -7.77 4.93
CA PHE A 40 9.02 -7.33 4.42
C PHE A 40 8.91 -5.81 4.34
N ALA A 41 9.48 -5.07 5.29
CA ALA A 41 9.48 -3.62 5.29
C ALA A 41 10.26 -3.05 4.10
N VAL A 42 11.40 -3.65 3.73
CA VAL A 42 12.14 -3.24 2.52
C VAL A 42 11.36 -3.56 1.26
N LEU A 43 10.75 -4.75 1.18
CA LEU A 43 9.96 -5.15 0.00
C LEU A 43 8.74 -4.24 -0.20
N ILE A 44 7.93 -4.06 0.86
CA ILE A 44 6.73 -3.22 0.82
C ILE A 44 7.12 -1.75 0.67
N GLY A 45 8.18 -1.30 1.35
CA GLY A 45 8.69 0.06 1.27
C GLY A 45 9.18 0.43 -0.13
N ALA A 46 9.92 -0.48 -0.79
CA ALA A 46 10.34 -0.28 -2.17
C ALA A 46 9.12 -0.14 -3.10
N LEU A 47 8.13 -1.05 -2.99
CA LEU A 47 6.89 -0.98 -3.77
C LEU A 47 6.14 0.34 -3.52
N ALA A 48 6.03 0.77 -2.27
CA ALA A 48 5.37 2.02 -1.89
C ALA A 48 6.06 3.26 -2.48
N VAL A 49 7.39 3.27 -2.55
CA VAL A 49 8.15 4.35 -3.19
C VAL A 49 7.86 4.41 -4.68
N PHE A 50 7.84 3.28 -5.39
CA PHE A 50 7.50 3.25 -6.82
C PHE A 50 6.08 3.73 -7.10
N ILE A 51 5.10 3.26 -6.32
CA ILE A 51 3.70 3.68 -6.45
C ILE A 51 3.56 5.17 -6.11
N GLY A 52 4.14 5.63 -5.00
CA GLY A 52 4.04 7.02 -4.58
C GLY A 52 4.69 7.99 -5.58
N ILE A 53 5.80 7.61 -6.20
CA ILE A 53 6.47 8.42 -7.24
C ILE A 53 5.63 8.52 -8.52
N ALA A 54 4.87 7.48 -8.88
CA ALA A 54 3.95 7.50 -10.01
C ALA A 54 2.70 8.33 -9.68
N ASP A 55 2.06 8.07 -8.53
CA ASP A 55 0.87 8.77 -8.04
C ASP A 55 1.10 10.28 -7.90
N ILE A 56 2.26 10.71 -7.38
CA ILE A 56 2.63 12.13 -7.28
C ILE A 56 2.77 12.77 -8.67
N LYS A 57 3.36 12.07 -9.64
CA LYS A 57 3.53 12.61 -11.00
C LYS A 57 2.17 12.76 -11.68
N ASP A 58 1.33 11.73 -11.63
CA ASP A 58 -0.01 11.77 -12.20
C ASP A 58 -0.83 12.91 -11.60
N LYS A 59 -0.74 13.10 -10.27
CA LYS A 59 -1.46 14.17 -9.55
C LYS A 59 -0.95 15.59 -9.85
N ILE A 60 0.32 15.74 -10.24
CA ILE A 60 0.87 17.03 -10.69
C ILE A 60 0.45 17.30 -12.14
N GLU A 61 0.44 16.28 -12.98
CA GLU A 61 0.08 16.38 -14.39
C GLU A 61 -1.41 16.69 -14.55
N GLU A 62 -2.29 16.02 -13.79
CA GLU A 62 -3.73 16.30 -13.71
C GLU A 62 -4.01 17.74 -13.27
N LYS A 63 -3.30 18.23 -12.24
CA LYS A 63 -3.42 19.63 -11.78
C LYS A 63 -3.01 20.63 -12.85
N LYS A 64 -1.94 20.33 -13.59
CA LYS A 64 -1.43 21.19 -14.66
C LYS A 64 -2.38 21.21 -15.87
N GLU A 65 -3.06 20.11 -16.14
CA GLU A 65 -4.07 20.01 -17.18
C GLU A 65 -5.35 20.77 -16.80
N GLU A 66 -5.80 20.67 -15.54
CA GLU A 66 -6.91 21.48 -15.03
C GLU A 66 -6.62 22.99 -15.09
N GLU A 67 -5.42 23.41 -14.70
CA GLU A 67 -5.04 24.84 -14.76
C GLU A 67 -4.94 25.36 -16.19
N LYS A 68 -4.46 24.53 -17.13
CA LYS A 68 -4.46 24.90 -18.55
C LYS A 68 -5.87 25.01 -19.13
N SER A 69 -6.78 24.11 -18.76
CA SER A 69 -8.16 24.16 -19.23
C SER A 69 -8.88 25.39 -18.67
N LYS A 70 -8.68 25.72 -17.39
CA LYS A 70 -9.24 26.92 -16.76
C LYS A 70 -8.70 28.22 -17.36
N ASN A 71 -7.41 28.26 -17.71
CA ASN A 71 -6.82 29.46 -18.33
C ASN A 71 -7.26 29.64 -19.79
N ALA A 72 -7.40 28.54 -20.55
CA ALA A 72 -7.89 28.59 -21.93
C ALA A 72 -9.36 29.05 -22.02
N GLU A 73 -10.21 28.63 -21.08
CA GLU A 73 -11.61 29.07 -21.00
C GLU A 73 -11.72 30.56 -20.68
N ASN A 74 -10.90 31.05 -19.74
CA ASN A 74 -10.85 32.47 -19.36
C ASN A 74 -10.31 33.38 -20.49
N GLU A 75 -9.36 32.87 -21.29
CA GLU A 75 -8.85 33.57 -22.47
C GLU A 75 -9.84 33.59 -23.65
N GLN A 76 -10.74 32.61 -23.74
CA GLN A 76 -11.82 32.61 -24.75
C GLN A 76 -12.96 33.56 -24.35
N GLU A 77 -13.38 33.57 -23.08
CA GLU A 77 -14.44 34.46 -22.58
C GLU A 77 -14.05 35.95 -22.69
N THR A 78 -12.78 36.29 -22.37
CA THR A 78 -12.24 37.65 -22.52
C THR A 78 -12.14 38.12 -23.98
N LYS A 79 -12.03 37.18 -24.95
CA LYS A 79 -11.96 37.52 -26.38
C LYS A 79 -13.33 37.68 -27.02
N GLU A 80 -14.37 37.04 -26.50
CA GLU A 80 -15.75 37.28 -26.93
C GLU A 80 -16.28 38.62 -26.37
N GLU A 81 -16.04 38.93 -25.09
CA GLU A 81 -16.53 40.19 -24.48
C GLU A 81 -15.92 41.47 -25.09
N LYS A 82 -14.70 41.39 -25.66
CA LYS A 82 -14.04 42.53 -26.32
C LYS A 82 -14.46 42.76 -27.78
N LYS A 83 -15.29 41.88 -28.35
CA LYS A 83 -15.69 41.94 -29.76
C LYS A 83 -17.10 42.51 -29.98
N ASP A 84 -17.86 42.74 -28.91
CA ASP A 84 -19.15 43.43 -28.88
C ASP A 84 -19.01 44.95 -28.62
#